data_AF-A0A1Q3P8S3-F1
#
_entry.id   AF-A0A1Q3P8S3-F1
#
_cell.length_a   1.000
_cell.length_b   1.000
_cell.length_c   1.000
_cell.angle_alpha   90.00
_cell.angle_beta   90.00
_cell.angle_gamma   90.00
#
_symmetry.space_group_name_H-M   'P 1'
#
loop_
_entity.id
_entity.type
_entity.pdbx_description
1 polymer ?
#
loop_
_entity_poly.entity_id
_entity_poly.type
_entity_poly.pdbx_seq_one_letter_code
_entity_poly.pdbx_strand_id
1 'polypeptide(L)'
;MEKKHTALYDYTTRTEFEKIINHYKLNGFDYFAFSEHDPITHVNRYIMSDKDWMKEYDENLYSLNDPVRNSAISIAPGISLFKEMPVESKEAEHIMQRRDRYSIYNGVIIIKDINDNRFQLTMATSTEKFNTLKELDKYKEEIHFLMQDLENLPGLALDKKILVTE
;
A
#
# COMPACT_ATOMS: atom_id res chain seq x y z
N MET A 1 12.80 -20.25 -4.02
CA MET A 1 12.66 -19.11 -3.12
C MET A 1 11.22 -19.07 -2.67
N GLU A 2 10.94 -19.18 -1.38
CA GLU A 2 9.56 -19.20 -0.87
C GLU A 2 8.91 -17.83 -1.07
N LYS A 3 7.67 -17.80 -1.60
CA LYS A 3 6.95 -16.54 -1.88
C LYS A 3 6.57 -15.91 -0.52
N LYS A 4 7.34 -14.93 -0.06
CA LYS A 4 7.04 -14.14 1.16
C LYS A 4 6.04 -13.00 0.91
N HIS A 5 5.30 -13.03 -0.18
CA HIS A 5 4.27 -12.05 -0.49
C HIS A 5 3.00 -12.76 -0.98
N THR A 6 1.86 -12.21 -0.60
CA THR A 6 0.55 -12.73 -0.97
C THR A 6 -0.35 -11.60 -1.44
N ALA A 7 -0.68 -11.63 -2.73
CA ALA A 7 -1.69 -10.78 -3.33
C ALA A 7 -3.10 -11.25 -2.93
N LEU A 8 -3.93 -10.36 -2.41
CA LEU A 8 -5.30 -10.64 -1.98
C LEU A 8 -6.28 -10.51 -3.16
N TYR A 9 -6.50 -11.60 -3.88
CA TYR A 9 -7.41 -11.65 -5.03
C TYR A 9 -8.85 -12.05 -4.68
N ASP A 10 -9.12 -12.48 -3.45
CA ASP A 10 -10.43 -13.03 -3.10
C ASP A 10 -11.54 -11.97 -3.21
N TYR A 11 -12.70 -12.41 -3.70
CA TYR A 11 -13.80 -11.50 -4.06
C TYR A 11 -14.32 -10.68 -2.87
N THR A 12 -14.40 -11.30 -1.70
CA THR A 12 -14.94 -10.67 -0.49
C THR A 12 -14.03 -9.54 0.00
N THR A 13 -12.74 -9.81 0.18
CA THR A 13 -11.73 -8.82 0.55
C THR A 13 -11.66 -7.71 -0.47
N ARG A 14 -11.66 -8.05 -1.77
CA ARG A 14 -11.63 -7.08 -2.86
C ARG A 14 -12.80 -6.12 -2.83
N THR A 15 -14.00 -6.66 -2.65
CA THR A 15 -15.25 -5.89 -2.62
C THR A 15 -15.28 -4.97 -1.40
N GLU A 16 -14.83 -5.46 -0.23
CA GLU A 16 -14.78 -4.62 0.97
C GLU A 16 -13.71 -3.54 0.85
N PHE A 17 -12.54 -3.85 0.29
CA PHE A 17 -11.50 -2.86 0.01
C PHE A 17 -12.00 -1.74 -0.91
N GLU A 18 -12.62 -2.10 -2.05
CA GLU A 18 -13.20 -1.14 -2.99
C GLU A 18 -14.31 -0.32 -2.33
N LYS A 19 -15.14 -0.92 -1.47
CA LYS A 19 -16.18 -0.22 -0.71
C LYS A 19 -15.59 0.80 0.28
N ILE A 20 -14.54 0.41 1.02
CA ILE A 20 -13.86 1.28 1.98
C ILE A 20 -13.25 2.49 1.25
N ILE A 21 -12.41 2.29 0.23
CA ILE A 21 -11.74 3.41 -0.45
C ILE A 21 -12.75 4.38 -1.12
N ASN A 22 -13.84 3.84 -1.67
CA ASN A 22 -14.88 4.65 -2.31
C ASN A 22 -15.76 5.41 -1.31
N HIS A 23 -15.85 4.95 -0.06
CA HIS A 23 -16.59 5.63 1.00
C HIS A 23 -16.00 7.01 1.33
N TYR A 24 -14.66 7.08 1.42
CA TYR A 24 -13.94 8.28 1.87
C TYR A 24 -13.82 9.39 0.80
N LYS A 25 -14.08 9.08 -0.47
CA LYS A 25 -14.15 10.07 -1.58
C LYS A 25 -12.96 11.05 -1.60
N LEU A 26 -11.75 10.53 -1.51
CA LEU A 26 -10.51 11.32 -1.51
C LEU A 26 -10.19 11.86 -2.92
N ASN A 27 -10.99 12.82 -3.39
CA ASN A 27 -10.89 13.36 -4.75
C ASN A 27 -9.48 13.90 -4.99
N GLY A 28 -8.82 13.40 -6.03
CA GLY A 28 -7.43 13.71 -6.35
C GLY A 28 -6.52 12.47 -6.32
N PHE A 29 -6.87 11.48 -5.50
CA PHE A 29 -6.24 10.16 -5.50
C PHE A 29 -7.12 9.19 -6.30
N ASP A 30 -6.54 8.56 -7.32
CA ASP A 30 -7.22 7.61 -8.22
C ASP A 30 -6.67 6.18 -8.12
N TYR A 31 -5.57 6.00 -7.39
CA TYR A 31 -4.98 4.70 -7.09
C TYR A 31 -4.77 4.52 -5.60
N PHE A 32 -5.09 3.32 -5.11
CA PHE A 32 -4.92 2.91 -3.73
C PHE A 32 -4.23 1.54 -3.68
N ALA A 33 -3.23 1.41 -2.82
CA ALA A 33 -2.72 0.11 -2.41
C ALA A 33 -2.58 0.06 -0.90
N PHE A 34 -2.85 -1.11 -0.33
CA PHE A 34 -2.75 -1.32 1.09
C PHE A 34 -2.04 -2.65 1.35
N SER A 35 -1.11 -2.65 2.29
CA SER A 35 -0.34 -3.83 2.65
C SER A 35 -0.05 -3.94 4.14
N GLU A 36 0.02 -5.18 4.58
CA GLU A 36 0.50 -5.59 5.90
C GLU A 36 1.85 -6.28 5.70
N HIS A 37 2.81 -5.96 6.56
CA HIS A 37 4.15 -6.50 6.58
C HIS A 37 4.46 -7.01 7.97
N ASP A 38 4.78 -8.30 8.08
CA ASP A 38 5.39 -8.85 9.29
C ASP A 38 6.90 -8.56 9.23
N PRO A 39 7.44 -7.73 10.14
CA PRO A 39 8.86 -7.35 10.12
C PRO A 39 9.79 -8.52 10.53
N ILE A 40 9.29 -9.55 11.21
CA ILE A 40 10.06 -10.70 11.70
C ILE A 40 10.15 -11.77 10.61
N THR A 41 9.02 -12.17 10.03
CA THR A 41 9.01 -13.23 9.00
C THR A 41 9.29 -12.70 7.60
N HIS A 42 9.16 -11.38 7.42
CA HIS A 42 9.14 -10.67 6.14
C HIS A 42 8.01 -11.12 5.22
N VAL A 43 6.97 -11.75 5.77
CA VAL A 43 5.73 -12.04 5.04
C VAL A 43 4.97 -10.75 4.82
N ASN A 44 4.44 -10.59 3.62
CA ASN A 44 3.64 -9.43 3.25
C ASN A 44 2.34 -9.88 2.60
N ARG A 45 1.25 -9.20 2.92
CA ARG A 45 -0.02 -9.33 2.23
C ARG A 45 -0.40 -7.97 1.66
N TYR A 46 -0.95 -7.94 0.46
CA TYR A 46 -1.26 -6.67 -0.21
C TYR A 46 -2.47 -6.75 -1.12
N ILE A 47 -3.09 -5.60 -1.31
CA ILE A 47 -4.17 -5.36 -2.26
C ILE A 47 -3.96 -4.03 -2.97
N MET A 48 -4.33 -3.95 -4.25
CA MET A 48 -4.26 -2.72 -5.04
C MET A 48 -5.60 -2.50 -5.76
N SER A 49 -6.00 -1.23 -5.92
CA SER A 49 -7.25 -0.85 -6.58
C SER A 49 -7.24 -1.28 -8.05
N ASP A 50 -6.15 -1.01 -8.77
CA ASP A 50 -5.95 -1.45 -10.15
C ASP A 50 -5.65 -2.97 -10.21
N LYS A 51 -6.53 -3.73 -10.89
CA LYS A 51 -6.45 -5.18 -10.95
C LYS A 51 -5.40 -5.69 -11.91
N ASP A 52 -5.21 -4.99 -13.02
CA ASP A 52 -4.25 -5.36 -14.04
C ASP A 52 -2.83 -5.08 -13.55
N TRP A 53 -2.65 -3.94 -12.86
CA TRP A 53 -1.38 -3.65 -12.19
C TRP A 53 -1.06 -4.65 -11.09
N MET A 54 -2.02 -4.98 -10.22
CA MET A 54 -1.81 -5.98 -9.16
C MET A 54 -1.37 -7.33 -9.72
N LYS A 55 -2.00 -7.74 -10.82
CA LYS A 55 -1.67 -8.98 -11.52
C LYS A 55 -0.25 -8.94 -12.11
N GLU A 56 0.10 -7.89 -12.86
CA GLU A 56 1.45 -7.73 -13.40
C GLU A 56 2.49 -7.70 -12.27
N TYR A 57 2.19 -6.99 -11.18
CA TYR A 57 3.07 -6.85 -10.02
C TYR A 57 3.38 -8.19 -9.35
N ASP A 58 2.37 -9.04 -9.17
CA ASP A 58 2.51 -10.37 -8.56
C ASP A 58 3.19 -11.39 -9.48
N GLU A 59 2.88 -11.35 -10.79
CA GLU A 59 3.48 -12.24 -11.79
C GLU A 59 4.98 -11.97 -11.97
N ASN A 60 5.40 -10.70 -11.89
CA ASN A 60 6.80 -10.30 -12.05
C ASN A 60 7.58 -10.18 -10.73
N LEU A 61 6.96 -10.51 -9.59
CA LEU A 61 7.56 -10.43 -8.25
C LEU A 61 8.14 -9.02 -7.95
N TYR A 62 7.48 -7.96 -8.45
CA TYR A 62 7.96 -6.58 -8.28
C TYR A 62 8.06 -6.17 -6.81
N SER A 63 7.30 -6.84 -5.93
CA SER A 63 7.41 -6.70 -4.47
C SER A 63 8.84 -6.80 -3.94
N LEU A 64 9.73 -7.56 -4.59
CA LEU A 64 11.11 -7.73 -4.12
C LEU A 64 11.98 -6.48 -4.29
N ASN A 65 11.67 -5.64 -5.29
CA ASN A 65 12.54 -4.53 -5.70
C ASN A 65 11.81 -3.18 -5.77
N ASP A 66 10.52 -3.13 -5.48
CA ASP A 66 9.72 -1.90 -5.53
C ASP A 66 10.15 -0.91 -4.43
N PRO A 67 10.67 0.28 -4.78
CA PRO A 67 11.03 1.32 -3.82
C PRO A 67 9.89 1.74 -2.90
N VAL A 68 8.67 1.85 -3.44
CA VAL A 68 7.49 2.29 -2.69
C VAL A 68 7.14 1.26 -1.62
N ARG A 69 7.20 -0.04 -1.94
CA ARG A 69 7.00 -1.10 -0.97
C ARG A 69 8.14 -1.20 0.04
N ASN A 70 9.39 -1.13 -0.44
CA ASN A 70 10.55 -1.28 0.42
C ASN A 70 10.70 -0.14 1.43
N SER A 71 10.07 1.01 1.16
CA SER A 71 9.94 2.12 2.11
C SER A 71 9.33 1.71 3.45
N ALA A 72 8.35 0.78 3.46
CA ALA A 72 7.81 0.26 4.71
C ALA A 72 8.86 -0.52 5.51
N ILE A 73 9.90 -1.08 4.89
CA ILE A 73 10.93 -1.82 5.63
C ILE A 73 12.00 -0.88 6.16
N SER A 74 12.35 0.16 5.41
CA SER A 74 13.52 1.02 5.67
C SER A 74 13.21 2.34 6.36
N ILE A 75 11.95 2.79 6.38
CA ILE A 75 11.57 4.10 6.91
C ILE A 75 10.81 3.94 8.24
N ALA A 76 10.95 4.93 9.12
CA ALA A 76 10.15 5.03 10.33
C ALA A 76 8.66 5.25 9.99
N PRO A 77 7.72 4.82 10.85
CA PRO A 77 6.31 5.13 10.69
C PRO A 77 6.07 6.63 10.50
N GLY A 78 5.15 6.98 9.60
CA GLY A 78 4.93 8.37 9.20
C GLY A 78 4.45 8.49 7.77
N ILE A 79 4.74 9.65 7.18
CA ILE A 79 4.31 10.03 5.83
C ILE A 79 5.54 10.20 4.95
N SER A 80 5.49 9.68 3.73
CA SER A 80 6.55 9.86 2.72
C SER A 80 5.95 10.11 1.34
N LEU A 81 6.64 10.90 0.52
CA LEU A 81 6.19 11.21 -0.84
C LEU A 81 6.84 10.27 -1.86
N PHE A 82 6.12 9.94 -2.93
CA PHE A 82 6.63 9.06 -4.00
C PHE A 82 7.93 9.58 -4.61
N LYS A 83 8.00 10.90 -4.83
CA LYS A 83 9.17 11.58 -5.41
C LYS A 83 10.43 11.50 -4.55
N GLU A 84 10.30 11.10 -3.29
CA GLU A 84 11.39 11.00 -2.31
C GLU A 84 11.88 9.56 -2.17
N MET A 85 11.27 8.60 -2.88
CA MET A 85 11.66 7.20 -2.80
C MET A 85 12.99 6.98 -3.53
N PRO A 86 14.02 6.44 -2.85
CA PRO A 86 15.30 6.15 -3.47
C PRO A 86 15.16 5.01 -4.47
N VAL A 87 15.72 5.19 -5.67
CA VAL A 87 15.78 4.17 -6.72
C VAL A 87 17.21 3.63 -6.76
N GLU A 88 17.42 2.47 -6.14
CA GLU A 88 18.77 1.94 -5.86
C GLU A 88 19.23 0.86 -6.85
N SER A 89 18.35 0.41 -7.75
CA SER A 89 18.65 -0.63 -8.75
C SER A 89 17.94 -0.38 -10.09
N LYS A 90 18.40 -1.07 -11.14
CA LYS A 90 17.75 -1.01 -12.47
C LYS A 90 16.37 -1.65 -12.44
N GLU A 91 16.19 -2.67 -11.62
CA GLU A 91 14.91 -3.33 -11.38
C GLU A 91 13.93 -2.36 -10.71
N ALA A 92 14.39 -1.63 -9.68
CA ALA A 92 13.62 -0.58 -9.04
C ALA A 92 13.22 0.52 -10.05
N GLU A 93 14.17 0.98 -10.87
CA GLU A 93 13.91 1.96 -11.92
C GLU A 93 12.86 1.45 -12.92
N HIS A 94 12.97 0.19 -13.33
CA HIS A 94 12.00 -0.44 -14.23
C HIS A 94 10.59 -0.46 -13.63
N ILE A 95 10.46 -0.82 -12.35
CA ILE A 95 9.16 -0.83 -11.65
C ILE A 95 8.56 0.58 -11.61
N MET A 96 9.39 1.58 -11.29
CA MET A 96 8.97 2.99 -11.24
C MET A 96 8.57 3.55 -12.60
N GLN A 97 9.13 3.05 -13.71
CA GLN A 97 8.69 3.37 -15.07
C GLN A 97 7.45 2.57 -15.50
N ARG A 98 7.26 1.35 -14.97
CA ARG A 98 6.13 0.48 -15.33
C ARG A 98 4.80 1.01 -14.80
N ARG A 99 4.79 1.49 -13.56
CA ARG A 99 3.60 2.07 -12.93
C ARG A 99 3.03 3.28 -13.69
N ASP A 100 3.85 3.97 -14.48
CA ASP A 100 3.42 5.10 -15.33
C ASP A 100 2.38 4.68 -16.38
N ARG A 101 2.41 3.42 -16.81
CA ARG A 101 1.41 2.84 -17.73
C ARG A 101 0.04 2.64 -17.08
N TYR A 102 0.02 2.62 -15.75
CA TYR A 102 -1.17 2.51 -14.91
C TYR A 102 -1.54 3.85 -14.29
N SER A 103 -0.96 4.96 -14.79
CA SER A 103 -1.23 6.32 -14.33
C SER A 103 -0.92 6.55 -12.85
N ILE A 104 0.13 5.90 -12.33
CA ILE A 104 0.59 6.04 -10.95
C ILE A 104 1.85 6.93 -10.95
N TYR A 105 1.68 8.25 -11.04
CA TYR A 105 2.83 9.16 -11.24
C TYR A 105 3.34 9.79 -9.95
N ASN A 106 2.41 10.23 -9.09
CA ASN A 106 2.70 10.95 -7.86
C ASN A 106 1.78 10.43 -6.76
N GLY A 107 2.15 10.65 -5.49
CA GLY A 107 1.41 10.08 -4.38
C GLY A 107 2.10 10.23 -3.04
N VAL A 108 1.46 9.60 -2.06
CA VAL A 108 1.87 9.53 -0.66
C VAL A 108 1.85 8.09 -0.19
N ILE A 109 2.78 7.80 0.70
CA ILE A 109 2.89 6.55 1.45
C ILE A 109 2.69 6.92 2.92
N ILE A 110 1.83 6.18 3.60
CA ILE A 110 1.54 6.32 5.02
C ILE A 110 1.87 4.98 5.67
N ILE A 111 2.79 4.99 6.63
CA ILE A 111 3.27 3.81 7.33
C ILE A 111 2.85 3.90 8.80
N LYS A 112 2.24 2.84 9.32
CA LYS A 112 1.82 2.74 10.72
C LYS A 112 2.13 1.36 11.28
N ASP A 113 2.67 1.31 12.49
CA ASP A 113 2.92 0.06 13.21
C ASP A 113 1.76 -0.26 14.15
N ILE A 114 1.26 -1.50 14.11
CA ILE A 114 0.09 -1.97 14.85
C ILE A 114 0.25 -3.44 15.18
N ASN A 115 0.19 -3.79 16.47
CA ASN A 115 0.27 -5.18 16.95
C ASN A 115 1.45 -5.95 16.33
N ASP A 116 2.65 -5.35 16.36
CA ASP A 116 3.90 -5.89 15.80
C ASP A 116 3.96 -6.01 14.26
N ASN A 117 2.86 -5.71 13.56
CA ASN A 117 2.81 -5.64 12.10
C ASN A 117 2.94 -4.20 11.62
N ARG A 118 3.47 -4.03 10.41
CA ARG A 118 3.59 -2.74 9.74
C ARG A 118 2.60 -2.63 8.59
N PHE A 119 1.76 -1.63 8.66
CA PHE A 119 0.77 -1.33 7.64
C PHE A 119 1.26 -0.17 6.75
N GLN A 120 1.05 -0.31 5.45
CA GLN A 120 1.37 0.70 4.46
C GLN A 120 0.13 1.01 3.63
N LEU A 121 -0.32 2.26 3.67
CA LEU A 121 -1.30 2.82 2.75
C LEU A 121 -0.58 3.67 1.71
N THR A 122 -0.78 3.32 0.45
CA THR A 122 -0.24 4.01 -0.70
C THR A 122 -1.40 4.65 -1.46
N MET A 123 -1.39 5.97 -1.61
CA MET A 123 -2.40 6.72 -2.38
C MET A 123 -1.69 7.49 -3.48
N ALA A 124 -2.10 7.27 -4.72
CA ALA A 124 -1.47 7.88 -5.89
C ALA A 124 -2.47 8.53 -6.83
N THR A 125 -1.92 9.28 -7.77
CA THR A 125 -2.65 10.09 -8.74
C THR A 125 -2.03 9.98 -10.14
N SER A 126 -2.90 10.04 -11.13
CA SER A 126 -2.59 10.25 -12.56
C SER A 126 -2.13 11.67 -12.90
N THR A 127 -2.01 12.56 -11.92
CA THR A 127 -1.53 13.93 -12.14
C THR A 127 -0.12 14.13 -11.62
N GLU A 128 0.87 14.29 -12.51
CA GLU A 128 2.27 14.54 -12.12
C GLU A 128 2.42 15.80 -11.25
N LYS A 129 1.74 16.90 -11.61
CA LYS A 129 1.79 18.20 -10.92
C LYS A 129 0.90 18.28 -9.66
N PHE A 130 0.42 17.15 -9.17
CA PHE A 130 -0.44 17.10 -8.00
C PHE A 130 0.31 17.58 -6.75
N ASN A 131 -0.33 18.47 -5.99
CA ASN A 131 0.21 18.94 -4.72
C ASN A 131 -0.23 18.00 -3.60
N THR A 132 0.50 16.90 -3.45
CA THR A 132 0.21 15.84 -2.47
C THR A 132 0.08 16.38 -1.05
N LEU A 133 0.96 17.30 -0.64
CA LEU A 133 0.93 17.86 0.72
C LEU A 133 -0.34 18.67 0.99
N LYS A 134 -0.83 19.41 -0.01
CA LYS A 134 -2.07 20.19 0.12
C LYS A 134 -3.28 19.28 0.28
N GLU A 135 -3.38 18.21 -0.51
CA GLU A 135 -4.51 17.29 -0.40
C GLU A 135 -4.42 16.43 0.87
N LEU A 136 -3.23 16.10 1.35
CA LEU A 136 -3.03 15.46 2.66
C LEU A 136 -3.58 16.31 3.80
N ASP A 137 -3.27 17.61 3.83
CA ASP A 137 -3.78 18.50 4.88
C ASP A 137 -5.31 18.62 4.82
N LYS A 138 -5.85 18.69 3.61
CA LYS A 138 -7.29 18.77 3.35
C LYS A 138 -8.05 17.52 3.82
N TYR A 139 -7.50 16.33 3.62
CA TYR A 139 -8.18 15.05 3.90
C TYR A 139 -7.62 14.30 5.11
N LYS A 140 -6.91 14.97 6.00
CA LYS A 140 -6.18 14.32 7.10
C LYS A 140 -7.06 13.44 7.98
N GLU A 141 -8.31 13.84 8.22
CA GLU A 141 -9.25 13.10 9.07
C GLU A 141 -9.79 11.88 8.33
N GLU A 142 -10.19 12.05 7.07
CA GLU A 142 -10.65 10.97 6.22
C GLU A 142 -9.56 9.92 6.00
N ILE A 143 -8.31 10.35 5.82
CA ILE A 143 -7.16 9.45 5.68
C ILE A 143 -6.92 8.67 6.98
N HIS A 144 -7.08 9.33 8.14
CA HIS A 144 -6.94 8.66 9.43
C HIS A 144 -7.97 7.54 9.61
N PHE A 145 -9.24 7.82 9.31
CA PHE A 145 -10.32 6.83 9.40
C PHE A 145 -10.20 5.75 8.31
N LEU A 146 -9.81 6.12 7.08
CA LEU A 146 -9.50 5.18 6.01
C LEU A 146 -8.46 4.15 6.46
N MET A 147 -7.37 4.61 7.08
CA MET A 147 -6.35 3.71 7.61
C MET A 147 -6.93 2.74 8.64
N GLN A 148 -7.74 3.22 9.59
CA GLN A 148 -8.38 2.37 10.61
C GLN A 148 -9.33 1.33 10.02
N ASP A 149 -10.11 1.69 9.00
CA ASP A 149 -11.01 0.74 8.34
C ASP A 149 -10.22 -0.33 7.57
N LEU A 150 -9.15 0.08 6.88
CA LEU A 150 -8.28 -0.82 6.13
C LEU A 150 -7.52 -1.79 7.02
N GLU A 151 -7.10 -1.37 8.23
CA GLU A 151 -6.50 -2.27 9.25
C GLU A 151 -7.40 -3.45 9.62
N ASN A 152 -8.72 -3.31 9.43
CA ASN A 152 -9.71 -4.35 9.71
C ASN A 152 -10.15 -5.12 8.46
N LEU A 153 -9.50 -4.90 7.32
CA LEU A 153 -9.84 -5.58 6.07
C LEU A 153 -9.67 -7.10 6.22
N PRO A 154 -10.67 -7.91 5.82
CA PRO A 154 -10.54 -9.37 5.78
C PRO A 154 -9.29 -9.81 4.99
N GLY A 155 -8.63 -10.88 5.44
CA GLY A 155 -7.43 -11.40 4.77
C GLY A 155 -6.10 -10.70 5.13
N LEU A 156 -6.13 -9.49 5.69
CA LEU A 156 -4.95 -8.73 6.18
C LEU A 156 -4.66 -8.90 7.67
N ALA A 157 -5.16 -9.96 8.30
CA ALA A 157 -4.70 -10.32 9.64
C ALA A 157 -3.71 -11.48 9.50
N LEU A 158 -2.40 -11.19 9.49
CA LEU A 158 -1.36 -12.18 9.77
C LEU A 158 -1.53 -12.59 11.23
N ASP A 159 -2.37 -13.60 11.46
CA ASP A 159 -2.74 -14.16 12.75
C ASP A 159 -2.83 -13.13 13.87
N LYS A 160 -4.06 -12.62 14.12
CA LYS A 160 -4.38 -12.14 15.46
C LYS A 160 -4.08 -13.32 16.38
N LYS A 161 -2.90 -13.36 17.01
CA LYS A 161 -2.64 -14.22 18.16
C LYS A 161 -3.73 -13.85 19.13
N ILE A 162 -4.76 -14.69 19.19
CA ILE A 162 -5.73 -14.66 20.26
C ILE A 162 -4.88 -14.89 21.49
N LEU A 163 -4.56 -13.82 22.22
CA LEU A 163 -4.14 -13.92 23.59
C LEU A 163 -5.36 -14.48 24.33
N VAL A 164 -5.49 -15.80 24.28
CA VAL A 164 -6.32 -16.52 25.23
C VAL A 164 -5.54 -16.42 26.54
N THR A 165 -5.85 -15.41 27.32
CA THR A 165 -5.54 -15.42 28.75
C THR A 165 -6.50 -16.42 29.38
N GLU A 166 -6.03 -17.65 29.62
CA GLU A 166 -6.54 -18.51 30.70
C GLU A 166 -5.84 -18.17 32.02
#